data_AF-A0A831YFP4-F1
#
_entry.id   AF-A0A831YFP4-F1
#
_cell.length_a   1.000
_cell.length_b   1.000
_cell.length_c   1.000
_cell.angle_alpha   90.00
_cell.angle_beta   90.00
_cell.angle_gamma   90.00
#
_symmetry.space_group_name_H-M   'P 1'
#
loop_
_entity.id
_entity.type
_entity.pdbx_description
1 polymer ?
#
loop_
_entity_poly.entity_id
_entity_poly.type
_entity_poly.pdbx_seq_one_letter_code
_entity_poly.pdbx_strand_id
1 'polypeptide(L)'
;MKMPEEDRYGYVSILRKGLERAAWLSEHGEGEQRRLAAEFVEYILRRAWGAGKEVYEKAKEIVEEGMLRGSLTLKGFEGVVEVGGRRHMVKVIGGVAELEEGRDDKSHLRIKITAEVDGVVRDYTTTYGRYGKHNAALGFAYARADAPGGGEADAERFAVVIKALTGEEPKVYRLKNSKIKIACYEGHLEGFARYAELADTIASWMKKTSRR
;
A
#
# COMPACT_ATOMS: atom_id res chain seq x y z
N MET A 1 24.10 -11.17 -11.82
CA MET A 1 23.54 -12.42 -12.39
C MET A 1 24.72 -13.31 -12.71
N LYS A 2 24.80 -14.52 -12.15
CA LYS A 2 25.79 -15.51 -12.60
C LYS A 2 25.14 -16.26 -13.76
N MET A 3 25.78 -16.25 -14.93
CA MET A 3 25.37 -17.18 -15.99
C MET A 3 25.69 -18.59 -15.48
N PRO A 4 24.78 -19.56 -15.66
CA PRO A 4 25.11 -20.94 -15.37
C PRO A 4 26.28 -21.37 -16.26
N GLU A 5 27.28 -22.00 -15.66
CA GLU A 5 28.29 -22.74 -16.42
C GLU A 5 27.67 -24.09 -16.81
N GLU A 6 27.74 -24.39 -18.10
CA GLU A 6 27.17 -25.54 -18.80
C GLU A 6 25.63 -25.62 -18.89
N ASP A 7 25.19 -26.41 -19.87
CA ASP A 7 23.88 -26.58 -20.53
C ASP A 7 22.68 -26.95 -19.62
N ARG A 8 22.58 -26.34 -18.44
CA ARG A 8 21.52 -26.55 -17.45
C ARG A 8 20.51 -25.40 -17.52
N TYR A 9 19.22 -25.76 -17.55
CA TYR A 9 18.10 -24.83 -17.51
C TYR A 9 18.27 -23.81 -16.38
N GLY A 10 18.51 -22.54 -16.74
CA GLY A 10 18.57 -21.43 -15.82
C GLY A 10 17.17 -20.96 -15.44
N TYR A 11 16.94 -20.74 -14.15
CA TYR A 11 15.68 -20.19 -13.64
C TYR A 11 15.90 -18.77 -13.13
N VAL A 12 15.02 -17.86 -13.54
CA VAL A 12 14.94 -16.51 -12.99
C VAL A 12 13.77 -16.45 -12.02
N SER A 13 14.05 -16.17 -10.75
CA SER A 13 13.01 -15.92 -9.76
C SER A 13 12.61 -14.45 -9.79
N ILE A 14 11.36 -14.18 -10.15
CA ILE A 14 10.78 -12.84 -10.16
C ILE A 14 9.92 -12.71 -8.91
N LEU A 15 10.35 -11.85 -7.98
CA LEU A 15 9.55 -11.52 -6.81
C LEU A 15 8.38 -10.63 -7.23
N ARG A 16 7.25 -10.71 -6.53
CA ARG A 16 6.06 -9.86 -6.73
C ARG A 16 6.44 -8.38 -6.89
N LYS A 17 7.19 -7.83 -5.93
CA LYS A 17 7.70 -6.44 -5.95
C LYS A 17 8.54 -6.10 -7.18
N GLY A 18 9.26 -7.08 -7.73
CA GLY A 18 10.01 -6.92 -8.97
C GLY A 18 9.10 -6.79 -10.18
N LEU A 19 8.03 -7.59 -10.24
CA LEU A 19 7.03 -7.52 -11.30
C LEU A 19 6.21 -6.23 -11.22
N GLU A 20 5.78 -5.81 -10.03
CA GLU A 20 5.11 -4.51 -9.82
C GLU A 20 5.99 -3.35 -10.30
N ARG A 21 7.30 -3.39 -10.02
CA ARG A 21 8.22 -2.35 -10.48
C ARG A 21 8.39 -2.37 -12.00
N ALA A 22 8.45 -3.54 -12.62
CA ALA A 22 8.50 -3.66 -14.08
C ALA A 22 7.20 -3.10 -14.71
N ALA A 23 6.05 -3.40 -14.14
CA ALA A 23 4.76 -2.87 -14.58
C ALA A 23 4.63 -1.36 -14.37
N TRP A 24 5.17 -0.82 -13.27
CA TRP A 24 5.24 0.63 -13.11
C TRP A 24 6.13 1.27 -14.18
N LEU A 25 7.28 0.67 -14.47
CA LEU A 25 8.21 1.16 -15.48
C LEU A 25 7.67 1.04 -16.91
N SER A 26 6.77 0.08 -17.19
CA SER A 26 6.15 -0.05 -18.51
C SER A 26 5.21 1.10 -18.83
N GLU A 27 4.63 1.75 -17.82
CA GLU A 27 3.75 2.91 -18.00
C GLU A 27 4.50 4.23 -17.80
N HIS A 28 5.24 4.34 -16.69
CA HIS A 28 5.83 5.59 -16.20
C HIS A 28 7.33 5.71 -16.45
N GLY A 29 7.97 4.67 -17.01
CA GLY A 29 9.39 4.73 -17.39
C GLY A 29 9.63 5.65 -18.58
N GLU A 30 10.91 5.93 -18.86
CA GLU A 30 11.30 6.81 -19.96
C GLU A 30 12.05 6.06 -21.07
N GLY A 31 11.79 6.44 -22.32
CA GLY A 31 12.51 5.95 -23.50
C GLY A 31 12.57 4.42 -23.60
N GLU A 32 13.79 3.91 -23.77
CA GLU A 32 14.06 2.48 -23.94
C GLU A 32 13.71 1.65 -22.69
N GLN A 33 13.82 2.24 -21.48
CA GLN A 33 13.46 1.54 -20.25
C GLN A 33 11.98 1.19 -20.22
N ARG A 34 11.11 2.11 -20.65
CA ARG A 34 9.67 1.87 -20.74
C ARG A 34 9.35 0.73 -21.69
N ARG A 35 9.95 0.77 -22.89
CA ARG A 35 9.75 -0.24 -23.93
C ARG A 35 10.16 -1.63 -23.45
N LEU A 36 11.37 -1.76 -22.91
CA LEU A 36 11.87 -3.04 -22.40
C LEU A 36 11.06 -3.56 -21.20
N ALA A 37 10.59 -2.67 -20.32
CA ALA A 37 9.74 -3.04 -19.21
C ALA A 37 8.36 -3.55 -19.69
N ALA A 38 7.76 -2.89 -20.68
CA ALA A 38 6.50 -3.32 -21.29
C ALA A 38 6.64 -4.69 -21.97
N GLU A 39 7.67 -4.88 -22.79
CA GLU A 39 7.97 -6.16 -23.45
C GLU A 39 8.19 -7.29 -22.42
N PHE A 40 8.89 -6.98 -21.32
CA PHE A 40 9.09 -7.95 -20.23
C PHE A 40 7.78 -8.32 -19.54
N VAL A 41 6.93 -7.35 -19.21
CA VAL A 41 5.62 -7.61 -18.57
C VAL A 41 4.73 -8.45 -19.48
N GLU A 42 4.65 -8.10 -20.77
CA GLU A 42 3.90 -8.87 -21.76
C GLU A 42 4.41 -10.31 -21.84
N TYR A 43 5.73 -10.50 -21.87
CA TYR A 43 6.34 -11.82 -21.86
C TYR A 43 5.95 -12.63 -20.61
N ILE A 44 5.97 -12.03 -19.41
CA ILE A 44 5.58 -12.70 -18.17
C ILE A 44 4.09 -13.07 -18.18
N LEU A 45 3.20 -12.18 -18.61
CA LEU A 45 1.77 -12.49 -18.72
C LEU A 45 1.50 -13.61 -19.72
N ARG A 46 2.20 -13.64 -20.86
CA ARG A 46 2.12 -14.73 -21.84
C ARG A 46 2.57 -16.07 -21.24
N ARG A 47 3.65 -16.07 -20.45
CA ARG A 47 4.14 -17.27 -19.75
C ARG A 47 3.15 -17.72 -18.68
N ALA A 48 2.55 -16.80 -17.93
CA ALA A 48 1.55 -17.08 -16.92
C ALA A 48 0.28 -17.68 -17.54
N TRP A 49 -0.18 -17.17 -18.68
CA TRP A 49 -1.29 -17.74 -19.46
C TRP A 49 -1.05 -19.21 -19.80
N GLY A 50 0.15 -19.53 -20.32
CA GLY A 50 0.54 -20.90 -20.63
C GLY A 50 0.66 -21.82 -19.41
N ALA A 51 0.90 -21.26 -18.22
CA ALA A 51 0.98 -22.01 -16.96
C ALA A 51 -0.40 -22.29 -16.34
N GLY A 52 -1.45 -21.57 -16.76
CA GLY A 52 -2.83 -21.79 -16.34
C GLY A 52 -3.52 -20.50 -15.87
N LYS A 53 -4.86 -20.55 -15.85
CA LYS A 53 -5.72 -19.39 -15.56
C LYS A 53 -5.42 -18.74 -14.20
N GLU A 54 -5.27 -19.54 -13.15
CA GLU A 54 -5.00 -19.02 -11.80
C GLU A 54 -3.67 -18.25 -11.72
N VAL A 55 -2.63 -18.74 -12.40
CA VAL A 55 -1.32 -18.08 -12.48
C VAL A 55 -1.42 -16.77 -13.26
N TYR A 56 -2.16 -16.78 -14.37
CA TYR A 56 -2.41 -15.59 -15.18
C TYR A 56 -3.14 -14.50 -14.42
N GLU A 57 -4.27 -14.81 -13.78
CA GLU A 57 -5.05 -13.82 -13.02
C GLU A 57 -4.19 -13.18 -11.92
N LYS A 58 -3.41 -13.99 -11.20
CA LYS A 58 -2.50 -13.49 -10.16
C LYS A 58 -1.40 -12.60 -10.72
N ALA A 59 -0.79 -12.97 -11.85
CA ALA A 59 0.24 -12.16 -12.49
C ALA A 59 -0.34 -10.85 -13.02
N LYS A 60 -1.56 -10.90 -13.58
CA LYS A 60 -2.29 -9.75 -14.10
C LYS A 60 -2.62 -8.75 -13.00
N GLU A 61 -3.15 -9.21 -11.88
CA GLU A 61 -3.43 -8.37 -10.70
C GLU A 61 -2.17 -7.62 -10.24
N ILE A 62 -1.04 -8.32 -10.11
CA ILE A 62 0.25 -7.72 -9.73
C ILE A 62 0.71 -6.65 -10.74
N VAL A 63 0.49 -6.89 -12.04
CA VAL A 63 0.84 -5.93 -13.09
C VAL A 63 -0.06 -4.70 -13.01
N GLU A 64 -1.38 -4.88 -12.91
CA GLU A 64 -2.35 -3.79 -12.79
C GLU A 64 -2.06 -2.93 -11.54
N GLU A 65 -1.79 -3.55 -10.39
CA GLU A 65 -1.37 -2.86 -9.17
C GLU A 65 -0.08 -2.05 -9.38
N GLY A 66 0.92 -2.64 -10.06
CA GLY A 66 2.17 -1.95 -10.37
C GLY A 66 1.99 -0.74 -11.27
N MET A 67 1.14 -0.83 -12.30
CA MET A 67 0.82 0.27 -13.22
C MET A 67 0.12 1.44 -12.52
N LEU A 68 -0.75 1.14 -11.54
CA LEU A 68 -1.52 2.13 -10.79
C LEU A 68 -0.71 2.86 -9.71
N ARG A 69 0.52 2.43 -9.43
CA ARG A 69 1.34 3.04 -8.39
C ARG A 69 1.66 4.51 -8.73
N GLY A 70 1.33 5.41 -7.82
CA GLY A 70 1.53 6.86 -7.98
C GLY A 70 0.73 7.50 -9.11
N SER A 71 -0.26 6.81 -9.70
CA SER A 71 -1.06 7.36 -10.79
C SER A 71 -2.27 8.17 -10.31
N LEU A 72 -2.72 7.95 -9.07
CA LEU A 72 -3.86 8.63 -8.48
C LEU A 72 -3.42 9.90 -7.74
N THR A 73 -4.28 10.91 -7.73
CA THR A 73 -4.14 12.08 -6.85
C THR A 73 -4.98 11.85 -5.59
N LEU A 74 -4.37 11.98 -4.41
CA LEU A 74 -5.04 11.81 -3.13
C LEU A 74 -5.93 13.00 -2.80
N LYS A 75 -5.41 14.22 -3.01
CA LYS A 75 -6.16 15.45 -2.75
C LYS A 75 -7.36 15.56 -3.68
N GLY A 76 -8.54 15.76 -3.10
CA GLY A 76 -9.80 15.86 -3.84
C GLY A 76 -10.43 14.51 -4.16
N PHE A 77 -9.88 13.40 -3.65
CA PHE A 77 -10.57 12.12 -3.70
C PHE A 77 -11.92 12.23 -2.99
N GLU A 78 -12.98 11.76 -3.65
CA GLU A 78 -14.31 11.59 -3.07
C GLU A 78 -14.83 10.19 -3.36
N GLY A 79 -15.45 9.54 -2.38
CA GLY A 79 -15.95 8.19 -2.55
C GLY A 79 -16.96 7.78 -1.48
N VAL A 80 -17.81 6.81 -1.82
CA VAL A 80 -18.74 6.20 -0.87
C VAL A 80 -18.32 4.75 -0.64
N VAL A 81 -18.11 4.38 0.62
CA VAL A 81 -17.78 3.01 1.03
C VAL A 81 -18.71 2.52 2.12
N GLU A 82 -18.91 1.22 2.19
CA GLU A 82 -19.66 0.57 3.27
C GLU A 82 -18.69 0.01 4.31
N VAL A 83 -18.86 0.38 5.58
CA VAL A 83 -18.13 -0.17 6.74
C VAL A 83 -19.14 -0.43 7.84
N GLY A 84 -19.04 -1.56 8.54
CA GLY A 84 -19.98 -1.89 9.62
C GLY A 84 -21.46 -1.97 9.19
N GLY A 85 -21.73 -2.24 7.90
CA GLY A 85 -23.09 -2.29 7.34
C GLY A 85 -23.72 -0.91 7.07
N ARG A 86 -22.93 0.17 7.14
CA ARG A 86 -23.37 1.53 6.84
C ARG A 86 -22.51 2.15 5.74
N ARG A 87 -23.16 2.90 4.83
CA ARG A 87 -22.48 3.68 3.80
C ARG A 87 -22.00 5.03 4.36
N HIS A 88 -20.76 5.38 4.06
CA HIS A 88 -20.13 6.64 4.47
C HIS A 88 -19.59 7.39 3.26
N MET A 89 -19.76 8.70 3.26
CA MET A 89 -19.12 9.59 2.28
C MET A 89 -17.75 10.03 2.81
N VAL A 90 -16.73 9.91 1.96
CA VAL A 90 -15.36 10.30 2.27
C VAL A 90 -14.90 11.37 1.30
N LYS A 91 -14.30 12.44 1.82
CA LYS A 91 -13.63 13.48 1.02
C LYS A 91 -12.23 13.72 1.57
N VAL A 92 -11.20 13.52 0.75
CA VAL A 92 -9.82 13.72 1.17
C VAL A 92 -9.35 15.13 0.82
N ILE A 93 -8.93 15.85 1.86
CA ILE A 93 -8.41 17.22 1.76
C ILE A 93 -6.93 17.19 1.38
N GLY A 94 -6.19 16.17 1.83
CA GLY A 94 -4.81 15.94 1.45
C GLY A 94 -4.16 14.83 2.27
N GLY A 95 -2.90 14.56 1.98
CA GLY A 95 -2.10 13.65 2.77
C GLY A 95 -0.62 13.75 2.43
N VAL A 96 0.20 13.25 3.34
CA VAL A 96 1.65 13.27 3.23
C VAL A 96 2.23 12.00 3.87
N ALA A 97 3.32 11.52 3.28
CA ALA A 97 4.14 10.46 3.84
C ALA A 97 5.52 11.01 4.23
N GLU A 98 5.96 10.71 5.44
CA GLU A 98 7.22 11.16 6.03
C GLU A 98 8.03 9.96 6.54
N LEU A 99 9.35 9.99 6.39
CA LEU A 99 10.25 9.02 7.02
C LEU A 99 10.68 9.55 8.39
N GLU A 100 10.58 8.72 9.42
CA GLU A 100 11.15 9.03 10.74
C GLU A 100 12.32 8.10 11.03
N GLU A 101 13.46 8.69 11.38
CA GLU A 101 14.59 7.94 11.91
C GLU A 101 14.34 7.64 13.40
N GLY A 102 14.14 6.36 13.72
CA GLY A 102 13.98 5.89 15.09
C GLY A 102 15.31 5.79 15.84
N ARG A 103 15.24 5.61 17.17
CA ARG A 103 16.41 5.51 18.08
C ARG A 103 17.36 4.32 17.82
N ASP A 104 16.98 3.35 16.99
CA ASP A 104 17.72 2.10 16.73
C ASP A 104 18.01 1.87 15.22
N ASP A 105 18.23 2.93 14.42
CA ASP A 105 18.36 2.88 12.94
C ASP A 105 17.12 2.32 12.20
N LYS A 106 16.05 1.99 12.93
CA LYS A 106 14.78 1.52 12.38
C LYS A 106 14.00 2.71 11.85
N SER A 107 14.12 2.93 10.55
CA SER A 107 13.31 3.92 9.82
C SER A 107 11.83 3.52 9.90
N HIS A 108 10.99 4.41 10.42
CA HIS A 108 9.53 4.30 10.37
C HIS A 108 8.99 5.13 9.21
N LEU A 109 7.80 4.78 8.76
CA LEU A 109 7.06 5.53 7.76
C LEU A 109 5.78 6.05 8.39
N ARG A 110 5.59 7.36 8.44
CA ARG A 110 4.37 7.98 8.92
C ARG A 110 3.55 8.46 7.73
N ILE A 111 2.30 8.04 7.66
CA ILE A 111 1.32 8.52 6.68
C ILE A 111 0.28 9.33 7.43
N LYS A 112 0.08 10.59 7.04
CA LYS A 112 -0.97 11.48 7.55
C LYS A 112 -1.95 11.77 6.43
N ILE A 113 -3.23 11.61 6.70
CA ILE A 113 -4.32 11.90 5.75
C ILE A 113 -5.33 12.79 6.46
N THR A 114 -5.64 13.92 5.86
CA THR A 114 -6.72 14.81 6.30
C THR A 114 -7.96 14.51 5.46
N ALA A 115 -9.03 14.08 6.11
CA ALA A 115 -10.26 13.71 5.42
C ALA A 115 -11.50 14.12 6.20
N GLU A 116 -12.58 14.35 5.47
CA GLU A 116 -13.94 14.45 5.98
C GLU A 116 -14.65 13.11 5.82
N VAL A 117 -15.29 12.63 6.89
CA VAL A 117 -16.19 11.46 6.85
C VAL A 117 -17.52 11.87 7.45
N ASP A 118 -18.60 11.75 6.68
CA ASP A 118 -19.96 12.13 7.08
C ASP A 118 -20.04 13.52 7.77
N GLY A 119 -19.33 14.51 7.22
CA GLY A 119 -19.29 15.88 7.75
C GLY A 119 -18.29 16.13 8.87
N VAL A 120 -17.50 15.14 9.29
CA VAL A 120 -16.49 15.27 10.36
C VAL A 120 -15.08 15.28 9.76
N VAL A 121 -14.39 16.41 9.85
CA VAL A 121 -13.01 16.58 9.37
C VAL A 121 -11.99 16.18 10.44
N ARG A 122 -11.03 15.32 10.07
CA ARG A 122 -10.00 14.81 10.97
C ARG A 122 -8.68 14.53 10.26
N ASP A 123 -7.61 14.59 11.04
CA ASP A 123 -6.29 14.10 10.66
C ASP A 123 -6.07 12.69 11.20
N TYR A 124 -5.85 11.78 10.26
CA TYR A 124 -5.62 10.37 10.48
C TYR A 124 -4.16 10.03 10.23
N THR A 125 -3.50 9.49 11.24
CA THR A 125 -2.07 9.16 11.17
C THR A 125 -1.86 7.67 11.42
N THR A 126 -1.19 7.01 10.48
CA THR A 126 -0.71 5.63 10.62
C THR A 126 0.81 5.63 10.59
N THR A 127 1.43 4.94 11.55
CA THR A 127 2.89 4.74 11.58
C THR A 127 3.22 3.31 11.25
N TYR A 128 3.93 3.10 10.15
CA TYR A 128 4.45 1.84 9.68
C TYR A 128 5.85 1.57 10.23
N GLY A 129 6.04 0.33 10.67
CA GLY A 129 7.30 -0.22 11.09
C GLY A 129 7.50 -1.63 10.53
N ARG A 130 8.67 -2.18 10.81
CA ARG A 130 9.01 -3.56 10.49
C ARG A 130 8.98 -4.42 11.74
N TYR A 131 8.24 -5.53 11.69
CA TYR A 131 7.99 -6.37 12.87
C TYR A 131 8.18 -7.86 12.59
N GLY A 132 8.55 -8.58 13.67
CA GLY A 132 8.66 -10.03 13.68
C GLY A 132 9.82 -10.61 12.88
N LYS A 133 9.92 -11.94 12.88
CA LYS A 133 11.00 -12.70 12.22
C LYS A 133 11.01 -12.57 10.69
N HIS A 134 9.90 -12.14 10.09
CA HIS A 134 9.74 -11.99 8.64
C HIS A 134 9.82 -10.54 8.17
N ASN A 135 10.14 -9.59 9.05
CA ASN A 135 10.26 -8.18 8.68
C ASN A 135 8.97 -7.61 8.03
N ALA A 136 7.81 -8.01 8.56
CA ALA A 136 6.51 -7.62 8.01
C ALA A 136 6.28 -6.12 8.14
N ALA A 137 5.75 -5.47 7.10
CA ALA A 137 5.27 -4.09 7.17
C ALA A 137 3.94 -4.05 7.93
N LEU A 138 3.92 -3.44 9.12
CA LEU A 138 2.69 -3.22 9.87
C LEU A 138 2.57 -1.75 10.23
N GLY A 139 1.39 -1.19 9.97
CA GLY A 139 0.98 0.15 10.33
C GLY A 139 0.09 0.13 11.56
N PHE A 140 0.36 1.00 12.52
CA PHE A 140 -0.48 1.15 13.70
C PHE A 140 -0.95 2.59 13.87
N ALA A 141 -2.22 2.69 14.28
CA ALA A 141 -2.86 3.92 14.68
C ALA A 141 -3.74 3.68 15.91
N TYR A 142 -4.11 4.76 16.57
CA TYR A 142 -4.99 4.73 17.73
C TYR A 142 -6.11 5.75 17.57
N ALA A 143 -7.34 5.33 17.81
CA ALA A 143 -8.48 6.23 17.80
C ALA A 143 -8.41 7.19 18.99
N ARG A 144 -8.81 8.45 18.78
CA ARG A 144 -8.77 9.46 19.83
C ARG A 144 -10.08 9.48 20.60
N ALA A 145 -9.98 9.34 21.92
CA ALA A 145 -11.14 9.27 22.81
C ALA A 145 -11.94 10.58 22.86
N ASP A 146 -11.28 11.71 22.60
CA ASP A 146 -11.83 13.08 22.59
C ASP A 146 -12.39 13.50 21.22
N ALA A 147 -12.35 12.63 20.21
CA ALA A 147 -12.93 12.90 18.92
C ALA A 147 -14.48 12.99 18.99
N PRO A 148 -15.14 13.69 18.06
CA PRO A 148 -16.60 13.73 17.99
C PRO A 148 -17.22 12.32 17.95
N GLY A 149 -18.14 12.03 18.85
CA GLY A 149 -18.74 10.70 19.01
C GLY A 149 -17.87 9.67 19.75
N GLY A 150 -16.73 10.08 20.29
CA GLY A 150 -15.81 9.24 21.07
C GLY A 150 -14.88 8.36 20.22
N GLY A 151 -14.08 7.54 20.91
CA GLY A 151 -13.04 6.72 20.28
C GLY A 151 -13.58 5.67 19.30
N GLU A 152 -14.75 5.07 19.55
CA GLU A 152 -15.34 4.08 18.65
C GLU A 152 -15.72 4.71 17.30
N ALA A 153 -16.38 5.87 17.35
CA ALA A 153 -16.73 6.61 16.14
C ALA A 153 -15.49 7.10 15.37
N ASP A 154 -14.42 7.48 16.07
CA ASP A 154 -13.15 7.86 15.43
C ASP A 154 -12.45 6.65 14.79
N ALA A 155 -12.53 5.47 15.42
CA ALA A 155 -11.99 4.24 14.87
C ALA A 155 -12.73 3.81 13.59
N GLU A 156 -14.06 3.88 13.61
CA GLU A 156 -14.91 3.58 12.46
C GLU A 156 -14.63 4.54 11.30
N ARG A 157 -14.59 5.86 11.55
CA ARG A 157 -14.26 6.84 10.50
C ARG A 157 -12.87 6.61 9.91
N PHE A 158 -11.88 6.23 10.73
CA PHE A 158 -10.56 5.91 10.21
C PHE A 158 -10.60 4.62 9.36
N ALA A 159 -11.32 3.58 9.80
CA ALA A 159 -11.53 2.38 9.00
C ALA A 159 -12.18 2.69 7.63
N VAL A 160 -13.15 3.61 7.62
CA VAL A 160 -13.77 4.14 6.40
C VAL A 160 -12.75 4.82 5.48
N VAL A 161 -11.91 5.72 6.00
CA VAL A 161 -10.86 6.38 5.18
C VAL A 161 -9.89 5.35 4.60
N ILE A 162 -9.47 4.38 5.41
CA ILE A 162 -8.56 3.33 4.95
C ILE A 162 -9.22 2.51 3.84
N LYS A 163 -10.45 2.00 4.05
CA LYS A 163 -11.17 1.21 3.03
C LYS A 163 -11.40 2.01 1.75
N ALA A 164 -11.74 3.30 1.85
CA ALA A 164 -11.95 4.15 0.68
C ALA A 164 -10.68 4.29 -0.17
N LEU A 165 -9.51 4.36 0.47
CA LEU A 165 -8.24 4.57 -0.23
C LEU A 165 -7.55 3.27 -0.64
N THR A 166 -7.75 2.17 0.08
CA THR A 166 -7.05 0.90 -0.17
C THR A 166 -7.97 -0.17 -0.75
N GLY A 167 -9.28 -0.08 -0.57
CA GLY A 167 -10.25 -1.13 -0.89
C GLY A 167 -10.43 -2.18 0.22
N GLU A 168 -9.60 -2.14 1.26
CA GLU A 168 -9.60 -3.13 2.35
C GLU A 168 -9.85 -2.47 3.72
N GLU A 169 -10.62 -3.15 4.58
CA GLU A 169 -10.81 -2.68 5.96
C GLU A 169 -9.60 -3.04 6.85
N PRO A 170 -9.15 -2.11 7.69
CA PRO A 170 -8.12 -2.41 8.68
C PRO A 170 -8.70 -3.27 9.80
N LYS A 171 -7.81 -3.90 10.59
CA LYS A 171 -8.27 -4.58 11.81
C LYS A 171 -8.35 -3.60 12.97
N VAL A 172 -9.50 -3.61 13.65
CA VAL A 172 -9.78 -2.77 14.82
C VAL A 172 -9.80 -3.63 16.08
N TYR A 173 -9.00 -3.26 17.07
CA TYR A 173 -8.85 -3.98 18.33
C TYR A 173 -9.15 -3.08 19.52
N ARG A 174 -10.10 -3.47 20.38
CA ARG A 174 -10.33 -2.82 21.66
C ARG A 174 -9.37 -3.38 22.72
N LEU A 175 -8.57 -2.51 23.34
CA LEU A 175 -7.60 -2.86 24.38
C LEU A 175 -8.16 -2.65 25.79
N LYS A 176 -7.47 -3.20 26.81
CA LYS A 176 -7.91 -3.23 28.22
C LYS A 176 -8.12 -1.85 28.88
N ASN A 177 -7.72 -0.75 28.24
CA ASN A 177 -7.81 0.63 28.75
C ASN A 177 -8.70 1.51 27.86
N SER A 178 -9.69 0.92 27.19
CA SER A 178 -10.58 1.60 26.24
C SER A 178 -9.85 2.26 25.05
N LYS A 179 -8.54 2.02 24.89
CA LYS A 179 -7.82 2.41 23.68
C LYS A 179 -8.22 1.46 22.55
N ILE A 180 -8.51 2.05 21.40
CA ILE A 180 -8.83 1.30 20.20
C ILE A 180 -7.63 1.42 19.27
N LYS A 181 -7.04 0.27 18.95
CA LYS A 181 -5.90 0.14 18.07
C LYS A 181 -6.39 -0.26 16.68
N ILE A 182 -5.94 0.45 15.66
CA ILE A 182 -6.20 0.16 14.26
C ILE A 182 -4.90 -0.38 13.66
N ALA A 183 -4.97 -1.54 13.01
CA ALA A 183 -3.83 -2.21 12.41
C ALA A 183 -4.02 -2.27 10.89
N CYS A 184 -3.06 -1.67 10.17
CA CYS A 184 -2.94 -1.73 8.73
C CYS A 184 -1.82 -2.70 8.35
N TYR A 185 -2.04 -3.48 7.30
CA TYR A 185 -1.09 -4.49 6.81
C TYR A 185 -0.36 -4.02 5.55
N GLU A 186 0.50 -4.87 4.98
CA GLU A 186 1.24 -4.59 3.76
C GLU A 186 0.29 -4.26 2.58
N GLY A 187 -0.83 -4.98 2.41
CA GLY A 187 -1.82 -4.66 1.37
C GLY A 187 -2.42 -3.26 1.48
N HIS A 188 -2.60 -2.74 2.69
CA HIS A 188 -3.02 -1.36 2.89
C HIS A 188 -1.95 -0.36 2.44
N LEU A 189 -0.68 -0.68 2.71
CA LEU A 189 0.45 0.14 2.29
C LEU A 189 0.60 0.14 0.76
N GLU A 190 0.37 -0.99 0.10
CA GLU A 190 0.30 -1.10 -1.36
C GLU A 190 -0.86 -0.25 -1.91
N GLY A 191 -2.03 -0.29 -1.28
CA GLY A 191 -3.17 0.56 -1.62
C GLY A 191 -2.86 2.06 -1.53
N PHE A 192 -2.18 2.51 -0.46
CA PHE A 192 -1.73 3.89 -0.32
C PHE A 192 -0.68 4.30 -1.35
N ALA A 193 0.15 3.36 -1.81
CA ALA A 193 1.18 3.64 -2.81
C ALA A 193 0.61 3.95 -4.21
N ARG A 194 -0.70 3.79 -4.43
CA ARG A 194 -1.38 4.25 -5.65
C ARG A 194 -1.46 5.77 -5.78
N TYR A 195 -1.35 6.49 -4.67
CA TYR A 195 -1.44 7.93 -4.64
C TYR A 195 -0.08 8.60 -4.79
N ALA A 196 0.05 9.52 -5.74
CA ALA A 196 1.28 10.21 -6.09
C ALA A 196 1.93 10.90 -4.87
N GLU A 197 1.12 11.53 -4.02
CA GLU A 197 1.57 12.25 -2.81
C GLU A 197 2.26 11.34 -1.77
N LEU A 198 2.02 10.02 -1.84
CA LEU A 198 2.53 9.05 -0.88
C LEU A 198 3.54 8.06 -1.50
N ALA A 199 3.39 7.79 -2.81
CA ALA A 199 4.02 6.67 -3.50
C ALA A 199 5.54 6.64 -3.37
N ASP A 200 6.21 7.78 -3.56
CA ASP A 200 7.68 7.87 -3.54
C ASP A 200 8.25 7.63 -2.15
N THR A 201 7.66 8.24 -1.12
CA THR A 201 8.10 8.03 0.27
C THR A 201 7.87 6.58 0.69
N ILE A 202 6.73 5.99 0.33
CA ILE A 202 6.45 4.56 0.58
C ILE A 202 7.49 3.69 -0.14
N ALA A 203 7.78 3.98 -1.42
CA ALA A 203 8.78 3.23 -2.21
C ALA A 203 10.16 3.28 -1.55
N SER A 204 10.60 4.47 -1.16
CA SER A 204 11.87 4.71 -0.51
C SER A 204 11.99 3.93 0.79
N TRP A 205 10.96 4.00 1.65
CA TRP A 205 10.91 3.25 2.91
C TRP A 205 10.98 1.74 2.67
N MET A 206 10.18 1.23 1.73
CA MET A 206 10.13 -0.20 1.40
C MET A 206 11.50 -0.70 0.93
N LYS A 207 12.20 0.06 0.07
CA LYS A 207 13.53 -0.27 -0.42
C LYS A 207 14.61 -0.22 0.67
N LYS A 208 14.59 0.80 1.53
CA LYS A 208 15.57 0.96 2.63
C LYS A 208 15.41 -0.17 3.65
N THR A 209 14.18 -0.54 3.97
CA THR A 209 13.87 -1.50 5.05
C THR A 209 13.75 -2.95 4.58
N SER A 210 13.78 -3.24 3.27
CA SER A 210 13.76 -4.61 2.75
C SER A 210 15.13 -5.30 2.79
N ARG A 211 16.22 -4.52 2.87
CA ARG A 211 17.59 -5.06 2.84
C ARG A 211 17.94 -5.63 4.22
N ARG A 212 18.23 -6.92 4.25
CA ARG A 212 18.90 -7.61 5.35
C ARG A 212 20.39 -7.66 5.07
#